data_AF-A0ABD5DKM3-F1
#
_entry.id   AF-A0ABD5DKM3-F1
#
_cell.length_a   1.000
_cell.length_b   1.000
_cell.length_c   1.000
_cell.angle_alpha   90.00
_cell.angle_beta   90.00
_cell.angle_gamma   90.00
#
_symmetry.space_group_name_H-M   'P 1'
#
loop_
_entity.id
_entity.type
_entity.pdbx_description
1 polymer ?
#
loop_
_entity_poly.entity_id
_entity_poly.type
_entity_poly.pdbx_seq_one_letter_code
_entity_poly.pdbx_strand_id
1 'polypeptide(L)' 'FPVRGGLLNRVTREVHAVEKVSFDLWPGETLSLVGESGCGKSTTGRALLRLVETQGGTITFDGQRIDTLAGGKLQA' A
#
# COMPACT_ATOMS: atom_id res chain seq x y z
N PHE A 1 -6.15 -7.53 -6.48
CA PHE A 1 -6.96 -8.41 -5.62
C PHE A 1 -7.90 -9.24 -6.50
N PRO A 2 -7.76 -10.57 -6.54
CA PRO A 2 -8.60 -11.42 -7.37
C PRO A 2 -10.01 -11.52 -6.79
N VAL A 3 -11.00 -11.10 -7.57
CA VAL A 3 -12.43 -11.35 -7.32
C VAL A 3 -12.78 -12.66 -8.01
N ARG A 4 -13.27 -13.63 -7.23
CA ARG A 4 -13.66 -14.94 -7.72
C ARG A 4 -15.17 -15.07 -7.76
N GLY A 5 -15.68 -15.84 -8.72
CA GLY A 5 -17.12 -16.07 -8.85
C GLY A 5 -17.49 -17.19 -9.81
N GLY A 6 -18.81 -17.39 -9.97
CA GLY A 6 -19.40 -18.42 -10.81
C GLY A 6 -19.37 -19.82 -10.20
N LEU A 7 -19.99 -20.78 -10.90
CA LEU A 7 -20.15 -22.17 -10.44
C LEU A 7 -18.82 -22.93 -10.26
N LEU A 8 -17.72 -22.41 -10.82
CA LEU A 8 -16.39 -23.02 -10.81
C LEU A 8 -15.34 -22.22 -10.02
N ASN A 9 -15.75 -21.21 -9.22
CA ASN A 9 -14.86 -20.38 -8.37
C ASN A 9 -13.60 -19.84 -9.09
N ARG A 10 -13.77 -19.41 -10.34
CA ARG A 10 -12.68 -18.87 -11.18
C ARG A 10 -12.47 -17.39 -10.87
N VAL A 11 -11.26 -16.88 -11.11
CA VAL A 11 -10.98 -15.43 -11.06
C VAL A 11 -11.72 -14.78 -12.22
N THR A 12 -12.67 -13.89 -11.92
CA THR A 12 -13.50 -13.22 -12.93
C THR A 12 -13.07 -11.77 -13.13
N ARG A 13 -12.41 -11.16 -12.15
CA ARG A 13 -11.90 -9.79 -12.21
C ARG A 13 -10.74 -9.61 -11.24
N GLU A 14 -9.80 -8.75 -11.59
CA GLU A 14 -8.84 -8.21 -10.61
C GLU A 14 -9.20 -6.77 -10.24
N VAL A 15 -9.18 -6.49 -8.94
CA VAL A 15 -9.38 -5.15 -8.38
C VAL A 15 -8.03 -4.61 -7.94
N HIS A 16 -7.64 -3.47 -8.50
CA HIS A 16 -6.50 -2.70 -8.07
C HIS A 16 -6.98 -1.69 -7.02
N ALA A 17 -6.66 -1.95 -5.74
CA ALA A 17 -7.18 -1.10 -4.65
C ALA A 17 -6.50 0.28 -4.61
N VAL A 18 -5.28 0.39 -5.13
CA VAL A 18 -4.49 1.62 -5.18
C VAL A 18 -3.70 1.60 -6.47
N GLU A 19 -3.78 2.66 -7.27
CA GLU A 19 -2.95 2.86 -8.46
C GLU A 19 -2.33 4.26 -8.44
N LYS A 20 -1.05 4.34 -8.80
CA LYS A 20 -0.33 5.59 -9.10
C LYS A 20 -0.43 6.68 -8.00
N VAL A 21 -0.38 6.26 -6.74
CA VAL A 21 -0.28 7.20 -5.61
C VAL A 21 1.18 7.63 -5.43
N SER A 22 1.41 8.93 -5.31
CA SER A 22 2.74 9.50 -5.03
C SER A 22 2.56 10.75 -4.18
N PHE A 23 3.28 10.79 -3.06
CA PHE A 23 3.32 11.91 -2.14
C PHE A 23 4.61 11.83 -1.32
N ASP A 24 5.06 12.99 -0.85
CA ASP A 24 6.12 13.11 0.14
C ASP A 24 5.48 13.51 1.48
N LEU A 25 6.07 13.06 2.59
CA LEU A 25 5.66 13.44 3.93
C LEU A 25 6.90 13.83 4.74
N TRP A 26 6.96 15.08 5.17
CA TRP A 26 8.12 15.65 5.86
C TRP A 26 7.96 15.57 7.38
N PRO A 27 9.07 15.66 8.15
CA PRO A 27 9.01 15.69 9.60
C PRO A 27 8.09 16.81 10.13
N GLY A 28 7.16 16.44 11.01
CA GLY A 28 6.19 17.37 11.61
C GLY A 28 4.90 17.57 10.80
N GLU A 29 4.78 16.97 9.62
CA GLU A 29 3.55 17.02 8.84
C GLU A 29 2.56 15.91 9.25
N THR A 30 1.27 16.21 9.12
CA THR A 30 0.19 15.22 9.28
C THR A 30 -0.45 14.95 7.94
N LEU A 31 -0.39 13.70 7.48
CA LEU A 31 -1.13 13.23 6.30
C LEU A 31 -2.40 12.50 6.71
N SER A 32 -3.53 12.86 6.09
CA SER A 32 -4.79 12.12 6.21
C SER A 32 -5.24 11.57 4.86
N LEU A 33 -5.56 10.28 4.83
CA LEU A 33 -6.13 9.62 3.65
C LEU A 33 -7.66 9.56 3.80
N VAL A 34 -8.38 10.25 2.92
CA VAL A 34 -9.85 10.32 2.94
C VAL A 34 -10.46 9.78 1.65
N GLY A 35 -11.69 9.27 1.71
CA GLY A 35 -12.42 8.74 0.56
C GLY A 35 -13.41 7.64 0.94
N GLU A 36 -14.16 7.14 -0.04
CA GLU A 36 -15.20 6.12 0.13
C GLU A 36 -14.66 4.76 0.60
N SER A 37 -15.54 3.91 1.14
CA SER A 37 -15.15 2.53 1.48
C SER A 37 -14.61 1.79 0.25
N GLY A 38 -13.46 1.14 0.38
CA GLY A 38 -12.82 0.41 -0.72
C GLY A 38 -11.90 1.23 -1.63
N CYS A 39 -11.76 2.55 -1.44
CA CYS A 39 -10.89 3.40 -2.28
C CYS A 39 -9.37 3.23 -2.04
N GLY A 40 -8.95 2.30 -1.17
CA GLY A 40 -7.54 1.96 -0.99
C GLY A 40 -6.81 2.57 0.22
N LYS A 41 -7.45 3.42 1.04
CA LYS A 41 -6.83 4.06 2.23
C LYS A 41 -6.04 3.10 3.12
N SER A 42 -6.70 2.05 3.61
CA SER A 42 -6.08 1.05 4.49
C SER A 42 -5.00 0.24 3.78
N THR A 43 -5.13 0.02 2.48
CA THR A 43 -4.12 -0.65 1.66
C THR A 43 -2.86 0.21 1.55
N THR A 44 -3.01 1.52 1.28
CA THR A 44 -1.89 2.47 1.27
C THR A 44 -1.19 2.53 2.62
N GLY A 45 -1.93 2.68 3.72
CA GLY A 45 -1.34 2.70 5.07
C GLY A 45 -0.61 1.41 5.43
N ARG A 46 -1.18 0.25 5.09
CA ARG A 46 -0.52 -1.05 5.29
C ARG A 46 0.74 -1.22 4.45
N ALA A 47 0.77 -0.69 3.23
CA ALA A 47 1.95 -0.71 2.37
C ALA A 47 3.10 0.12 2.97
N LEU A 48 2.80 1.31 3.52
CA LEU A 48 3.80 2.13 4.23
C LEU A 48 4.42 1.38 5.42
N LEU A 49 3.59 0.62 6.16
CA LEU A 49 4.02 -0.19 7.29
C LEU A 49 4.60 -1.57 6.90
N ARG A 50 4.78 -1.84 5.61
CA ARG A 50 5.22 -3.14 5.06
C ARG A 50 4.36 -4.34 5.49
N LEU A 51 3.10 -4.12 5.84
CA LEU A 51 2.16 -5.18 6.20
C LEU A 51 1.56 -5.87 4.96
N VAL A 52 1.74 -5.27 3.79
CA VAL A 52 1.33 -5.80 2.49
C VAL A 52 2.42 -5.49 1.48
N GLU A 53 2.77 -6.46 0.63
CA GLU A 53 3.71 -6.24 -0.46
C GLU A 53 3.13 -5.31 -1.53
N THR A 54 3.95 -4.37 -1.99
CA THR A 54 3.61 -3.52 -3.13
C THR A 54 3.98 -4.24 -4.43
N GLN A 55 3.10 -4.21 -5.42
CA GLN A 55 3.33 -4.86 -6.71
C GLN A 55 4.23 -4.03 -7.64
N GLY A 56 4.54 -2.80 -7.25
CA GLY A 56 5.41 -1.89 -8.00
C GLY A 56 5.56 -0.54 -7.30
N GLY A 57 6.47 0.28 -7.81
CA GLY A 57 6.82 1.57 -7.23
C GLY A 57 7.92 1.47 -6.17
N THR A 58 8.10 2.55 -5.43
CA THR A 58 9.13 2.68 -4.39
C THR A 58 8.57 3.47 -3.23
N ILE A 59 8.84 3.01 -2.01
CA ILE A 59 8.60 3.77 -0.80
C ILE A 59 9.95 3.95 -0.10
N THR A 60 10.30 5.20 0.20
CA THR A 60 11.54 5.56 0.90
C THR A 60 11.24 6.16 2.25
N PHE A 61 12.03 5.79 3.26
CA PHE A 61 12.04 6.37 4.59
C PHE A 61 13.48 6.81 4.90
N ASP A 62 13.68 8.07 5.27
CA ASP A 62 15.00 8.69 5.46
C ASP A 62 15.99 8.40 4.32
N GLY A 63 15.51 8.52 3.07
CA GLY A 63 16.30 8.28 1.86
C GLY A 63 16.63 6.81 1.58
N GLN A 64 16.15 5.87 2.39
CA GLN A 64 16.37 4.43 2.20
C GLN A 64 15.09 3.73 1.78
N ARG A 65 15.17 2.78 0.84
CA ARG A 65 14.00 2.03 0.42
C ARG A 65 13.53 1.10 1.54
N ILE A 66 12.24 1.15 1.87
CA ILE A 66 11.72 0.38 3.00
C ILE A 66 11.75 -1.13 2.78
N ASP A 67 11.67 -1.59 1.53
CA ASP A 67 11.72 -3.01 1.16
C ASP A 67 13.10 -3.64 1.42
N THR A 68 14.16 -2.84 1.41
CA THR A 68 15.55 -3.27 1.70
C THR A 68 15.92 -3.22 3.19
N LEU A 69 15.10 -2.61 4.04
CA LEU A 69 15.38 -2.47 5.47
C LEU A 69 15.14 -3.80 6.21
N ALA A 70 16.01 -4.16 7.17
CA ALA A 70 15.75 -5.24 8.11
C ALA A 70 14.66 -4.81 9.11
N GLY A 71 13.78 -5.73 9.54
CA GLY A 71 12.49 -5.45 10.19
C GLY A 71 12.51 -4.52 11.42
N GLY A 72 13.63 -4.37 12.11
CA GLY A 72 13.76 -3.44 13.25
C GLY A 72 14.07 -1.98 12.90
N LYS A 73 14.46 -1.68 11.65
CA LYS A 73 14.83 -0.31 11.24
C LYS A 73 13.65 0.57 10.82
N LEU A 74 12.46 -0.02 10.66
CA LEU A 74 11.24 0.71 10.28
C LEU A 74 10.52 1.35 11.50
N GLN A 75 11.00 1.07 12.72
CA GLN A 75 10.40 1.48 13.99
C GLN A 75 11.19 2.60 14.68
N ALA A 76 12.26 3.07 14.05
CA ALA A 76 13.19 4.06 14.60
C ALA A 76 12.70 5.50 14.31
#